data_AF-A0A7V3SRE4-F1
#
_entry.id   AF-A0A7V3SRE4-F1
#
_cell.length_a   1.000
_cell.length_b   1.000
_cell.length_c   1.000
_cell.angle_alpha   90.00
_cell.angle_beta   90.00
_cell.angle_gamma   90.00
#
_symmetry.space_group_name_H-M   'P 1'
#
loop_
_entity.id
_entity.type
_entity.pdbx_description
1 polymer ?
#
loop_
_entity_poly.entity_id
_entity_poly.type
_entity_poly.pdbx_seq_one_letter_code
_entity_poly.pdbx_strand_id
1 'polypeptide(L)'
;MIKLLPITGAVVCYGVLFVAFVLTLLRIQVRSLKAHIIAGRCESVLSPAREYILSPLLFIAAVLLTLKYIIKGGVFQYGMVFGGILASSLSIWSFYIRRSKKRIFISKFISEKNITYKKYLNLYMISASPLPGYPDLPQDNTPPQAKPNRSRRRIVPLVKGMLVTYLLAREVIKAASVLGKEELETFVEKICIVWGEAALALTASTLKIIGGKLKGISGRMIFVANHASFMDFIIVPLAIYKLKQECGLNVFPTYMAARDHFLENRLIYNVLGIGRAMEAIGTIFVERRKRERDPSAPTSEAVKAIVDKGRDIVMFPQGTRAHPVKSPEGKVIGRGYYTTIRPEYVEKHKGHLKKGAAHIAIDGALLLAKKNIDLYIVPMGLRGTELIAPRGAKTIGSGVNIEVEFGEPFNVSSYIKDHKDMERNLLVDAIHEKIDEMLKGILDVENEIRRRLVLELRKIFGEDGLERELELLDAWGSERELLFSIIDCIYTLDTGVKVAFLKRLFELLKETSTPTEELVGFKRMVVTEMWAQTKSEKEMQRR
;
A
#
# COMPACT_ATOMS: atom_id res chain seq x y z
N MET A 1 8.23 36.17 -25.68
CA MET A 1 8.27 35.75 -24.25
C MET A 1 8.94 34.39 -23.97
N ILE A 2 9.33 33.57 -24.96
CA ILE A 2 9.99 32.26 -24.73
C ILE A 2 11.51 32.37 -24.40
N LYS A 3 12.12 33.57 -24.49
CA LYS A 3 13.58 33.75 -24.40
C LYS A 3 14.18 33.85 -22.98
N LEU A 4 13.40 33.97 -21.90
CA LEU A 4 13.93 34.22 -20.54
C LEU A 4 13.61 33.12 -19.51
N LEU A 5 12.58 32.30 -19.73
CA LEU A 5 12.18 31.23 -18.82
C LEU A 5 13.25 30.12 -18.60
N PRO A 6 14.08 29.73 -19.60
CA PRO A 6 15.08 28.68 -19.40
C PRO A 6 16.21 29.08 -18.45
N ILE A 7 16.53 30.38 -18.39
CA ILE A 7 17.71 30.89 -17.69
C ILE A 7 17.44 30.91 -16.18
N THR A 8 16.28 31.41 -15.75
CA THR A 8 15.92 31.44 -14.32
C THR A 8 15.77 30.04 -13.73
N GLY A 9 15.17 29.09 -14.48
CA GLY A 9 15.09 27.69 -14.07
C GLY A 9 16.45 27.03 -13.92
N ALA A 10 17.38 27.29 -14.85
CA ALA A 10 18.74 26.76 -14.79
C ALA A 10 19.53 27.32 -13.60
N VAL A 11 19.45 28.63 -13.34
CA VAL A 11 20.11 29.28 -12.20
C VAL A 11 19.65 28.67 -10.88
N VAL A 12 18.35 28.39 -10.72
CA VAL A 12 17.83 27.72 -9.50
C VAL A 12 18.29 26.27 -9.41
N CYS A 13 18.29 25.52 -10.53
CA CYS A 13 18.70 24.11 -10.55
C CYS A 13 20.19 23.89 -10.30
N TYR A 14 21.04 24.84 -10.70
CA TYR A 14 22.49 24.76 -10.55
C TYR A 14 23.05 25.59 -9.39
N GLY A 15 22.31 26.57 -8.86
CA GLY A 15 22.80 27.47 -7.80
C GLY A 15 23.29 26.72 -6.56
N VAL A 16 22.56 25.68 -6.12
CA VAL A 16 22.97 24.84 -4.98
C VAL A 16 24.27 24.07 -5.27
N LEU A 17 24.44 23.56 -6.50
CA LEU A 17 25.66 22.88 -6.91
C LEU A 17 26.84 23.86 -7.06
N PHE A 18 26.60 25.06 -7.57
CA PHE A 18 27.62 26.09 -7.71
C PHE A 18 28.16 26.52 -6.35
N VAL A 19 27.28 26.80 -5.38
CA VAL A 19 27.69 27.10 -4.00
C VAL A 19 28.48 25.92 -3.42
N ALA A 20 28.01 24.69 -3.58
CA ALA A 20 28.73 23.50 -3.11
C ALA A 20 30.11 23.34 -3.76
N PHE A 21 30.22 23.62 -5.05
CA PHE A 21 31.47 23.59 -5.80
C PHE A 21 32.47 24.64 -5.29
N VAL A 22 32.03 25.88 -5.11
CA VAL A 22 32.85 26.96 -4.54
C VAL A 22 33.33 26.61 -3.13
N LEU A 23 32.45 26.11 -2.27
CA LEU A 23 32.82 25.67 -0.92
C LEU A 23 33.87 24.54 -0.95
N THR A 24 33.73 23.61 -1.90
CA THR A 24 34.68 22.51 -2.08
C THR A 24 36.05 23.02 -2.54
N LEU A 25 36.09 23.96 -3.49
CA LEU A 25 37.34 24.59 -3.95
C LEU A 25 38.05 25.33 -2.82
N LEU A 26 37.29 26.03 -1.97
CA LEU A 26 37.81 26.75 -0.82
C LEU A 26 38.11 25.84 0.38
N ARG A 27 37.90 24.52 0.27
CA ARG A 27 38.04 23.52 1.35
C ARG A 27 37.21 23.85 2.60
N ILE A 28 36.13 24.62 2.45
CA ILE A 28 35.23 24.99 3.56
C ILE A 28 34.28 23.82 3.82
N GLN A 29 34.33 23.26 5.03
CA GLN A 29 33.41 22.19 5.44
C GLN A 29 32.15 22.76 6.08
N VAL A 30 30.98 22.30 5.65
CA VAL A 30 29.70 22.67 6.27
C VAL A 30 29.36 21.63 7.34
N ARG A 31 29.42 22.00 8.62
CA ARG A 31 29.03 21.10 9.74
C ARG A 31 27.54 21.18 10.11
N SER A 32 26.82 22.18 9.60
CA SER A 32 25.40 22.38 9.94
C SER A 32 24.51 21.28 9.36
N LEU A 33 23.94 20.45 10.24
CA LEU A 33 22.95 19.42 9.89
C LEU A 33 21.76 19.99 9.13
N LYS A 34 21.21 21.13 9.58
CA LYS A 34 20.06 21.78 8.92
C LYS A 34 20.41 22.19 7.49
N ALA A 35 21.61 22.73 7.26
CA ALA A 35 22.06 23.12 5.92
C ALA A 35 22.15 21.90 4.98
N HIS A 36 22.73 20.80 5.44
CA HIS A 36 22.79 19.55 4.66
C HIS A 36 21.41 18.98 4.36
N ILE A 37 20.48 18.99 5.33
CA ILE A 37 19.11 18.52 5.10
C ILE A 37 18.38 19.40 4.07
N ILE A 38 18.50 20.72 4.16
CA ILE A 38 17.87 21.65 3.22
C ILE A 38 18.46 21.48 1.82
N ALA A 39 19.79 21.51 1.71
CA ALA A 39 20.48 21.32 0.44
C ALA A 39 20.15 19.97 -0.19
N GLY A 40 20.15 18.90 0.62
CA GLY A 40 19.73 17.56 0.22
C GLY A 40 18.28 17.46 -0.24
N ARG A 41 17.35 18.17 0.41
CA ARG A 41 15.94 18.25 -0.02
C ARG A 41 15.82 18.92 -1.37
N CYS A 42 16.40 20.12 -1.53
CA CYS A 42 16.44 20.82 -2.81
C CYS A 42 17.03 19.90 -3.89
N GLU A 43 18.15 19.27 -3.59
CA GLU A 43 18.85 18.39 -4.50
C GLU A 43 18.06 17.12 -4.85
N SER A 44 17.30 16.55 -3.91
CA SER A 44 16.42 15.39 -4.17
C SER A 44 15.25 15.72 -5.11
N VAL A 45 14.77 16.97 -5.10
CA VAL A 45 13.68 17.45 -5.95
C VAL A 45 14.21 17.91 -7.31
N LEU A 46 15.36 18.57 -7.35
CA LEU A 46 15.94 19.15 -8.57
C LEU A 46 16.75 18.15 -9.40
N SER A 47 17.35 17.14 -8.77
CA SER A 47 18.16 16.09 -9.43
C SER A 47 17.47 15.48 -10.66
N PRO A 48 16.21 15.02 -10.60
CA PRO A 48 15.57 14.40 -11.76
C PRO A 48 15.43 15.37 -12.94
N ALA A 49 14.97 16.60 -12.69
CA ALA A 49 14.85 17.62 -13.73
C ALA A 49 16.23 17.95 -14.32
N ARG A 50 17.24 18.04 -13.47
CA ARG A 50 18.61 18.31 -13.91
C ARG A 50 19.18 17.17 -14.75
N GLU A 51 19.05 15.94 -14.31
CA GLU A 51 19.62 14.76 -14.96
C GLU A 51 18.91 14.41 -16.28
N TYR A 52 17.57 14.48 -16.32
CA TYR A 52 16.80 14.01 -17.48
C TYR A 52 16.43 15.10 -18.47
N ILE A 53 16.44 16.37 -18.07
CA ILE A 53 16.01 17.48 -18.94
C ILE A 53 17.18 18.43 -19.14
N LEU A 54 17.68 19.01 -18.04
CA LEU A 54 18.59 20.15 -18.14
C LEU A 54 19.98 19.76 -18.65
N SER A 55 20.55 18.65 -18.17
CA SER A 55 21.86 18.15 -18.59
C SER A 55 21.87 17.77 -20.08
N PRO A 56 20.90 16.99 -20.61
CA PRO A 56 20.80 16.75 -22.05
C PRO A 56 20.63 18.03 -22.87
N LEU A 57 19.77 18.97 -22.42
CA LEU A 57 19.58 20.23 -23.13
C LEU A 57 20.85 21.08 -23.17
N LEU A 58 21.56 21.17 -22.05
CA LEU A 58 22.84 21.87 -21.98
C LEU A 58 23.92 21.18 -22.84
N PHE A 59 23.94 19.86 -22.89
CA PHE A 59 24.83 19.10 -23.77
C PHE A 59 24.52 19.35 -25.26
N ILE A 60 23.24 19.34 -25.65
CA ILE A 60 22.83 19.67 -27.03
C ILE A 60 23.19 21.11 -27.36
N ALA A 61 22.90 22.07 -26.48
CA ALA A 61 23.23 23.48 -26.68
C ALA A 61 24.74 23.68 -26.82
N ALA A 62 25.53 22.99 -26.00
CA ALA A 62 26.98 22.93 -26.09
C ALA A 62 27.43 22.44 -27.47
N VAL A 63 26.96 21.28 -27.92
CA VAL A 63 27.31 20.72 -29.24
C VAL A 63 26.93 21.68 -30.37
N LEU A 64 25.73 22.27 -30.34
CA LEU A 64 25.28 23.22 -31.36
C LEU A 64 26.12 24.51 -31.40
N LEU A 65 26.48 25.05 -30.23
CA LEU A 65 27.38 26.20 -30.14
C LEU A 65 28.75 25.83 -30.69
N THR A 66 29.32 24.70 -30.27
CA THR A 66 30.60 24.19 -30.76
C THR A 66 30.60 24.06 -32.28
N LEU A 67 29.58 23.45 -32.88
CA LEU A 67 29.43 23.33 -34.34
C LEU A 67 29.34 24.70 -35.04
N LYS A 68 28.52 25.62 -34.51
CA LYS A 68 28.38 26.98 -35.06
C LYS A 68 29.71 27.75 -35.05
N TYR A 69 30.53 27.56 -34.02
CA TYR A 69 31.82 28.22 -33.89
C TYR A 69 32.94 27.55 -34.71
N ILE A 70 32.90 26.23 -34.90
CA ILE A 70 33.79 25.52 -35.84
C ILE A 70 33.61 26.10 -37.25
N ILE A 71 32.36 26.31 -37.68
CA ILE A 71 32.04 26.90 -38.99
C ILE A 71 32.60 28.33 -39.13
N LYS A 72 32.83 29.05 -38.02
CA LYS A 72 33.33 30.43 -38.02
C LYS A 72 34.84 30.58 -37.79
N GLY A 73 35.60 29.50 -37.68
CA GLY A 73 37.07 29.54 -37.62
C GLY A 73 37.69 30.06 -36.31
N GLY A 74 36.94 30.14 -35.21
CA GLY A 74 37.44 30.65 -33.93
C GLY A 74 38.07 29.59 -33.02
N VAL A 75 39.37 29.31 -33.18
CA VAL A 75 40.06 28.19 -32.47
C VAL A 75 40.30 28.44 -30.97
N PHE A 76 40.53 29.69 -30.53
CA PHE A 76 40.88 29.95 -29.12
C PHE A 76 39.66 30.01 -28.18
N GLN A 77 38.57 30.65 -28.62
CA GLN A 77 37.32 30.70 -27.85
C GLN A 77 36.67 29.30 -27.72
N TYR A 78 36.95 28.40 -28.67
CA TYR A 78 36.54 27.00 -28.67
C TYR A 78 37.05 26.23 -27.45
N GLY A 79 38.34 26.37 -27.12
CA GLY A 79 38.95 25.65 -26.01
C GLY A 79 38.33 25.99 -24.66
N MET A 80 38.00 27.27 -24.44
CA MET A 80 37.39 27.72 -23.18
C MET A 80 35.93 27.27 -23.03
N VAL A 81 35.11 27.39 -24.08
CA VAL A 81 33.71 26.98 -24.03
C VAL A 81 33.61 25.45 -23.89
N PHE A 82 34.33 24.71 -24.73
CA PHE A 82 34.37 23.25 -24.67
C PHE A 82 34.95 22.74 -23.34
N GLY A 83 36.06 23.34 -22.87
CA GLY A 83 36.65 23.04 -21.57
C GLY A 83 35.69 23.27 -20.41
N GLY A 84 34.93 24.38 -20.43
CA GLY A 84 33.90 24.68 -19.42
C GLY A 84 32.76 23.66 -19.41
N ILE A 85 32.27 23.25 -20.59
CA ILE A 85 31.22 22.23 -20.72
C ILE A 85 31.72 20.85 -20.27
N LEU A 86 32.92 20.46 -20.69
CA LEU A 86 33.53 19.19 -20.31
C LEU A 86 33.77 19.13 -18.80
N ALA A 87 34.34 20.19 -18.22
CA ALA A 87 34.54 20.30 -16.77
C ALA A 87 33.21 20.26 -16.00
N SER A 88 32.16 20.93 -16.51
CA SER A 88 30.82 20.88 -15.91
C SER A 88 30.22 19.47 -15.99
N SER A 89 30.37 18.80 -17.13
CA SER A 89 29.88 17.44 -17.35
C SER A 89 30.61 16.43 -16.46
N LEU A 90 31.93 16.51 -16.36
CA LEU A 90 32.75 15.69 -15.47
C LEU A 90 32.46 15.99 -13.98
N SER A 91 32.15 17.24 -13.64
CA SER A 91 31.73 17.61 -12.28
C SER A 91 30.38 17.00 -11.94
N ILE A 92 29.41 17.07 -12.85
CA ILE A 92 28.10 16.42 -12.69
C ILE A 92 28.25 14.90 -12.59
N TRP A 93 29.10 14.29 -13.44
CA TRP A 93 29.33 12.85 -13.44
C TRP A 93 30.06 12.38 -12.18
N SER A 94 31.11 13.08 -11.75
CA SER A 94 31.81 12.76 -10.50
C SER A 94 30.90 12.95 -9.28
N PHE A 95 30.04 13.96 -9.28
CA PHE A 95 29.01 14.15 -8.27
C PHE A 95 28.01 12.99 -8.27
N TYR A 96 27.55 12.57 -9.44
CA TYR A 96 26.66 11.42 -9.61
C TYR A 96 27.29 10.13 -9.05
N ILE A 97 28.57 9.86 -9.36
CA ILE A 97 29.29 8.69 -8.84
C ILE A 97 29.41 8.77 -7.31
N ARG A 98 29.84 9.92 -6.76
CA ARG A 98 29.99 10.11 -5.30
C ARG A 98 28.65 9.94 -4.58
N ARG A 99 27.60 10.59 -5.07
CA ARG A 99 26.23 10.42 -4.55
C ARG A 99 25.83 8.96 -4.63
N SER A 100 26.18 8.30 -5.73
CA SER A 100 25.79 6.92 -5.91
C SER A 100 26.45 5.98 -4.90
N LYS A 101 27.75 6.16 -4.66
CA LYS A 101 28.50 5.45 -3.61
C LYS A 101 27.98 5.76 -2.22
N LYS A 102 27.71 7.04 -1.89
CA LYS A 102 27.14 7.45 -0.59
C LYS A 102 25.78 6.77 -0.32
N ARG A 103 24.93 6.66 -1.34
CA ARG A 103 23.63 5.98 -1.20
C ARG A 103 23.78 4.48 -0.98
N ILE A 104 24.67 3.82 -1.72
CA ILE A 104 24.96 2.39 -1.50
C ILE A 104 25.48 2.17 -0.08
N PHE A 105 26.39 3.03 0.37
CA PHE A 105 26.89 2.99 1.75
C PHE A 105 25.75 3.15 2.77
N ILE A 106 24.84 4.09 2.54
CA ILE A 106 23.67 4.26 3.41
C ILE A 106 22.76 3.03 3.36
N SER A 107 22.50 2.45 2.20
CA SER A 107 21.72 1.22 2.09
C SER A 107 22.31 0.09 2.92
N LYS A 108 23.64 -0.10 2.85
CA LYS A 108 24.37 -1.07 3.69
C LYS A 108 24.30 -0.72 5.18
N PHE A 109 24.50 0.55 5.51
CA PHE A 109 24.41 1.02 6.89
C PHE A 109 23.01 0.81 7.49
N ILE A 110 21.95 1.01 6.69
CA ILE A 110 20.57 0.78 7.11
C ILE A 110 20.29 -0.70 7.33
N SER A 111 20.79 -1.60 6.48
CA SER A 111 20.60 -3.04 6.71
C SER A 111 21.19 -3.51 8.04
N GLU A 112 22.24 -2.85 8.53
CA GLU A 112 22.94 -3.24 9.76
C GLU A 112 22.37 -2.62 11.05
N LYS A 113 21.52 -1.58 10.96
CA LYS A 113 21.11 -0.79 12.14
C LYS A 113 19.58 -0.60 12.21
N ASN A 114 19.05 -0.60 13.42
CA ASN A 114 17.66 -0.17 13.67
C ASN A 114 17.59 1.37 13.66
N ILE A 115 17.06 1.94 12.57
CA ILE A 115 17.01 3.40 12.33
C ILE A 115 15.55 3.84 12.30
N THR A 116 15.20 4.88 13.08
CA THR A 116 13.87 5.50 13.03
C THR A 116 13.64 6.20 11.68
N TYR A 117 12.38 6.33 11.23
CA TYR A 117 12.12 6.99 9.95
C TYR A 117 12.67 8.42 9.84
N LYS A 118 12.66 9.20 10.93
CA LYS A 118 13.21 10.58 10.94
C LYS A 118 14.72 10.56 10.70
N LYS A 119 15.43 9.67 11.39
CA LYS A 119 16.88 9.52 11.26
C LYS A 119 17.23 9.02 9.87
N TYR A 120 16.46 8.08 9.33
CA TYR A 120 16.57 7.63 7.95
C TYR A 120 16.43 8.79 6.96
N LEU A 121 15.34 9.58 7.06
CA LEU A 121 15.09 10.67 6.13
C LEU A 121 16.17 11.76 6.23
N ASN A 122 16.67 12.05 7.43
CA ASN A 122 17.77 12.97 7.62
C ASN A 122 19.06 12.44 6.97
N LEU A 123 19.44 11.18 7.23
CA LEU A 123 20.59 10.53 6.61
C LEU A 123 20.49 10.52 5.09
N TYR A 124 19.31 10.18 4.57
CA TYR A 124 19.03 10.21 3.14
C TYR A 124 19.23 11.61 2.55
N MET A 125 18.70 12.65 3.19
CA MET A 125 18.88 14.03 2.73
C MET A 125 20.34 14.47 2.81
N ILE A 126 21.05 14.14 3.89
CA ILE A 126 22.49 14.43 4.02
C ILE A 126 23.29 13.74 2.91
N SER A 127 22.92 12.51 2.54
CA SER A 127 23.57 11.78 1.43
C SER A 127 23.35 12.42 0.07
N ALA A 128 22.20 13.06 -0.11
CA ALA A 128 21.85 13.80 -1.30
C ALA A 128 22.46 15.21 -1.29
N SER A 129 22.89 15.72 -0.13
CA SER A 129 23.46 17.05 0.01
C SER A 129 24.72 17.18 -0.85
N PRO A 130 24.81 18.23 -1.69
CA PRO A 130 26.04 18.51 -2.43
C PRO A 130 27.10 19.18 -1.57
N LEU A 131 26.75 19.65 -0.37
CA LEU A 131 27.67 20.39 0.49
C LEU A 131 28.85 19.50 0.95
N PRO A 132 30.08 20.05 1.02
CA PRO A 132 31.24 19.34 1.55
C PRO A 132 31.15 19.13 3.08
N GLY A 133 31.72 18.02 3.54
CA GLY A 133 31.73 17.60 4.95
C GLY A 133 30.59 16.65 5.32
N TYR A 134 30.65 16.12 6.55
CA TYR A 134 29.58 15.34 7.17
C TYR A 134 29.10 16.10 8.41
N PRO A 135 27.79 16.37 8.54
CA PRO A 135 27.29 16.99 9.76
C PRO A 135 27.33 15.99 10.91
N ASP A 136 27.45 16.50 12.13
CA ASP A 136 27.29 15.68 13.33
C ASP A 136 25.84 15.17 13.37
N LEU A 137 25.69 13.85 13.41
CA LEU A 137 24.38 13.24 13.46
C LEU A 137 23.84 13.34 14.89
N PRO A 138 22.59 13.79 15.08
CA PRO A 138 21.99 13.80 16.39
C PRO A 138 21.86 12.35 16.87
N GLN A 139 22.23 12.11 18.14
CA GLN A 139 22.06 10.80 18.78
C GLN A 139 20.59 10.46 19.09
N ASP A 140 19.67 11.39 18.81
CA ASP A 140 18.26 11.25 19.17
C ASP A 140 17.62 10.05 18.45
N ASN A 141 17.43 8.98 19.23
CA ASN A 141 16.75 7.76 18.83
C ASN A 141 15.28 7.76 19.27
N THR A 142 14.77 8.85 19.85
CA THR A 142 13.44 8.85 20.42
C THR A 142 12.40 8.84 19.30
N PRO A 143 11.54 7.81 19.20
CA PRO A 143 10.48 7.80 18.21
C PRO A 143 9.54 8.98 18.49
N PRO A 144 9.10 9.72 17.46
CA PRO A 144 8.14 10.79 17.67
C PRO A 144 6.85 10.24 18.25
N GLN A 145 6.51 10.65 19.47
CA GLN A 145 5.18 10.43 20.00
C GLN A 145 4.21 11.36 19.28
N ALA A 146 3.32 10.79 18.46
CA ALA A 146 2.20 11.54 17.91
C ALA A 146 1.25 11.88 19.05
N LYS A 147 1.04 13.18 19.32
CA LYS A 147 -0.10 13.59 20.14
C LYS A 147 -1.35 13.49 19.26
N PRO A 148 -2.37 12.70 19.64
CA PRO A 148 -3.60 12.62 18.87
C PRO A 148 -4.23 14.01 18.84
N ASN A 149 -4.18 14.65 17.67
CA ASN A 149 -4.84 15.92 17.44
C ASN A 149 -6.19 15.63 16.78
N ARG A 150 -7.17 16.53 16.95
CA ARG A 150 -8.54 16.33 16.42
C ARG A 150 -8.50 15.89 14.96
N SER A 151 -9.22 14.81 14.64
CA SER A 151 -9.26 14.24 13.29
C SER A 151 -9.68 15.28 12.26
N ARG A 152 -8.76 15.62 11.35
CA ARG A 152 -9.02 16.50 10.21
C ARG A 152 -8.53 15.84 8.93
N ARG A 153 -9.33 15.96 7.87
CA ARG A 153 -8.93 15.52 6.52
C ARG A 153 -8.13 16.62 5.83
N ARG A 154 -6.93 16.30 5.35
CA ARG A 154 -6.03 17.25 4.68
C ARG A 154 -5.34 16.62 3.47
N ILE A 155 -5.01 17.43 2.47
CA ILE A 155 -4.24 17.00 1.30
C ILE A 155 -2.72 16.95 1.59
N VAL A 156 -2.24 17.76 2.53
CA VAL A 156 -0.80 17.88 2.83
C VAL A 156 -0.15 16.53 3.23
N PRO A 157 -0.75 15.69 4.10
CA PRO A 157 -0.20 14.37 4.40
C PRO A 157 -0.09 13.47 3.17
N LEU A 158 -1.05 13.55 2.22
CA LEU A 158 -1.00 12.78 0.98
C LEU A 158 0.20 13.17 0.13
N VAL A 159 0.41 14.47 -0.10
CA VAL A 159 1.53 14.97 -0.91
C VAL A 159 2.87 14.61 -0.28
N LYS A 160 3.02 14.81 1.04
CA LYS A 160 4.23 14.42 1.76
C LYS A 160 4.45 12.90 1.73
N GLY A 161 3.39 12.11 1.90
CA GLY A 161 3.45 10.66 1.82
C GLY A 161 3.88 10.17 0.44
N MET A 162 3.33 10.73 -0.64
CA MET A 162 3.75 10.42 -2.01
C MET A 162 5.23 10.73 -2.24
N LEU A 163 5.73 11.86 -1.72
CA LEU A 163 7.16 12.19 -1.80
C LEU A 163 8.01 11.17 -1.04
N VAL A 164 7.63 10.78 0.17
CA VAL A 164 8.35 9.73 0.93
C VAL A 164 8.35 8.42 0.16
N THR A 165 7.19 7.96 -0.32
CA THR A 165 7.06 6.74 -1.11
C THR A 165 7.93 6.77 -2.37
N TYR A 166 7.94 7.88 -3.10
CA TYR A 166 8.81 8.08 -4.26
C TYR A 166 10.30 7.92 -3.93
N LEU A 167 10.77 8.57 -2.85
CA LEU A 167 12.16 8.51 -2.44
C LEU A 167 12.55 7.08 -2.04
N LEU A 168 11.72 6.40 -1.25
CA LEU A 168 11.98 5.02 -0.82
C LEU A 168 11.96 4.04 -1.99
N ALA A 169 11.01 4.19 -2.93
CA ALA A 169 10.93 3.35 -4.12
C ALA A 169 12.21 3.45 -4.97
N ARG A 170 12.77 4.65 -5.15
CA ARG A 170 14.04 4.82 -5.88
C ARG A 170 15.22 4.16 -5.18
N GLU A 171 15.24 4.17 -3.85
CA GLU A 171 16.30 3.49 -3.10
C GLU A 171 16.17 1.97 -3.19
N VAL A 172 14.96 1.42 -3.19
CA VAL A 172 14.73 -0.02 -3.44
C VAL A 172 15.20 -0.43 -4.83
N ILE A 173 14.82 0.33 -5.88
CA ILE A 173 15.26 0.05 -7.26
C ILE A 173 16.79 0.02 -7.35
N LYS A 174 17.44 0.98 -6.69
CA LYS A 174 18.90 1.08 -6.73
C LYS A 174 19.58 0.01 -5.89
N ALA A 175 19.04 -0.30 -4.71
CA ALA A 175 19.54 -1.38 -3.88
C ALA A 175 19.47 -2.71 -4.65
N ALA A 176 18.36 -2.97 -5.36
CA ALA A 176 18.19 -4.18 -6.15
C ALA A 176 19.18 -4.33 -7.32
N SER A 177 19.77 -3.23 -7.82
CA SER A 177 20.80 -3.30 -8.87
C SER A 177 22.22 -3.49 -8.35
N VAL A 178 22.44 -3.48 -7.02
CA VAL A 178 23.78 -3.48 -6.42
C VAL A 178 23.95 -4.53 -5.32
N LEU A 179 22.91 -4.77 -4.52
CA LEU A 179 22.96 -5.69 -3.38
C LEU A 179 22.68 -7.13 -3.82
N GLY A 180 23.25 -8.09 -3.08
CA GLY A 180 22.87 -9.49 -3.18
C GLY A 180 21.44 -9.72 -2.69
N LYS A 181 20.87 -10.91 -2.97
CA LYS A 181 19.48 -11.24 -2.62
C LYS A 181 19.20 -11.08 -1.11
N GLU A 182 20.02 -11.65 -0.24
CA GLU A 182 19.83 -11.60 1.22
C GLU A 182 19.99 -10.18 1.79
N GLU A 183 20.98 -9.43 1.29
CA GLU A 183 21.19 -8.03 1.64
C GLU A 183 20.00 -7.17 1.22
N LEU A 184 19.45 -7.40 0.02
CA LEU A 184 18.29 -6.70 -0.49
C LEU A 184 17.04 -6.97 0.37
N GLU A 185 16.83 -8.20 0.79
CA GLU A 185 15.68 -8.56 1.64
C GLU A 185 15.74 -7.86 2.99
N THR A 186 16.92 -7.87 3.62
CA THR A 186 17.17 -7.14 4.87
C THR A 186 16.95 -5.64 4.68
N PHE A 187 17.43 -5.08 3.57
CA PHE A 187 17.21 -3.68 3.24
C PHE A 187 15.72 -3.36 3.07
N VAL A 188 14.97 -4.18 2.34
CA VAL A 188 13.53 -4.00 2.09
C VAL A 188 12.74 -4.05 3.39
N GLU A 189 13.06 -4.97 4.31
CA GLU A 189 12.47 -5.02 5.65
C GLU A 189 12.58 -3.65 6.35
N LYS A 190 13.80 -3.10 6.43
CA LYS A 190 14.03 -1.80 7.09
C LYS A 190 13.32 -0.66 6.38
N ILE A 191 13.28 -0.67 5.05
CA ILE A 191 12.56 0.34 4.26
C ILE A 191 11.06 0.28 4.49
N CYS A 192 10.45 -0.91 4.57
CA CYS A 192 9.04 -1.06 4.88
C CYS A 192 8.70 -0.53 6.28
N ILE A 193 9.57 -0.76 7.27
CA ILE A 193 9.40 -0.21 8.62
C ILE A 193 9.44 1.32 8.58
N VAL A 194 10.47 1.90 7.93
CA VAL A 194 10.60 3.36 7.75
C VAL A 194 9.39 3.95 7.02
N TRP A 195 8.90 3.26 5.99
CA TRP A 195 7.73 3.71 5.21
C TRP A 195 6.47 3.75 6.06
N GLY A 196 6.21 2.69 6.82
CA GLY A 196 5.05 2.61 7.70
C GLY A 196 5.10 3.62 8.84
N GLU A 197 6.25 3.76 9.51
CA GLU A 197 6.43 4.77 10.57
C GLU A 197 6.26 6.20 10.05
N ALA A 198 6.80 6.50 8.87
CA ALA A 198 6.61 7.80 8.24
C ALA A 198 5.12 8.07 7.95
N ALA A 199 4.38 7.07 7.49
CA ALA A 199 2.95 7.19 7.22
C ALA A 199 2.14 7.42 8.51
N LEU A 200 2.45 6.70 9.60
CA LEU A 200 1.85 6.92 10.92
C LEU A 200 2.13 8.34 11.42
N ALA A 201 3.38 8.80 11.34
CA ALA A 201 3.75 10.13 11.79
C ALA A 201 3.11 11.25 10.95
N LEU A 202 3.03 11.11 9.63
CA LEU A 202 2.41 12.09 8.74
C LEU A 202 0.90 12.22 8.97
N THR A 203 0.27 11.13 9.38
CA THR A 203 -1.17 11.09 9.71
C THR A 203 -1.45 11.32 11.19
N ALA A 204 -0.41 11.49 12.02
CA ALA A 204 -0.53 11.53 13.48
C ALA A 204 -1.36 10.36 14.04
N SER A 205 -1.20 9.18 13.44
CA SER A 205 -1.93 7.96 13.79
C SER A 205 -1.06 7.05 14.65
N THR A 206 -1.72 6.19 15.42
CA THR A 206 -1.04 5.15 16.21
C THR A 206 -1.27 3.78 15.57
N LEU A 207 -0.41 2.82 15.89
CA LEU A 207 -0.54 1.44 15.44
C LEU A 207 -0.42 0.51 16.64
N LYS A 208 -1.44 -0.31 16.86
CA LYS A 208 -1.44 -1.44 17.80
C LYS A 208 -1.39 -2.74 17.00
N ILE A 209 -0.42 -3.60 17.33
CA ILE A 209 -0.29 -4.93 16.72
C ILE A 209 -0.67 -5.95 17.78
N ILE A 210 -1.53 -6.89 17.42
CA ILE A 210 -1.99 -8.00 18.27
C ILE A 210 -1.62 -9.28 17.53
N GLY A 211 -0.67 -10.08 18.02
CA GLY A 211 -0.19 -11.24 17.24
C GLY A 211 0.54 -12.34 18.01
N GLY A 212 0.31 -12.47 19.32
CA GLY A 212 1.01 -13.45 20.17
C GLY A 212 0.86 -14.92 19.72
N LYS A 213 -0.15 -15.24 18.91
CA LYS A 213 -0.45 -16.60 18.44
C LYS A 213 0.53 -17.15 17.40
N LEU A 214 1.45 -16.34 16.88
CA LEU A 214 2.38 -16.74 15.82
C LEU A 214 3.76 -17.21 16.32
N LYS A 215 4.00 -17.14 17.63
CA LYS A 215 5.28 -17.53 18.23
C LYS A 215 5.55 -19.02 18.05
N GLY A 216 6.74 -19.37 17.57
CA GLY A 216 7.20 -20.75 17.43
C GLY A 216 6.70 -21.49 16.20
N ILE A 217 5.94 -20.84 15.32
CA ILE A 217 5.51 -21.46 14.05
C ILE A 217 6.67 -21.46 13.07
N SER A 218 6.92 -22.63 12.49
CA SER A 218 7.88 -22.83 11.40
C SER A 218 7.15 -23.31 10.14
N GLY A 219 7.43 -22.69 9.00
CA GLY A 219 6.82 -23.05 7.73
C GLY A 219 6.72 -21.84 6.81
N ARG A 220 5.94 -21.98 5.75
CA ARG A 220 5.56 -20.87 4.87
C ARG A 220 4.19 -20.32 5.26
N MET A 221 3.96 -19.05 5.01
CA MET A 221 2.73 -18.37 5.40
C MET A 221 2.04 -17.69 4.21
N ILE A 222 0.71 -17.78 4.20
CA ILE A 222 -0.18 -16.97 3.37
C ILE A 222 -0.98 -16.06 4.32
N PHE A 223 -0.61 -14.80 4.37
CA PHE A 223 -1.34 -13.77 5.10
C PHE A 223 -2.55 -13.32 4.28
N VAL A 224 -3.75 -13.53 4.83
CA VAL A 224 -5.02 -13.10 4.24
C VAL A 224 -5.58 -11.95 5.03
N ALA A 225 -5.72 -10.78 4.41
CA ALA A 225 -6.20 -9.57 5.08
C ALA A 225 -7.46 -9.01 4.41
N ASN A 226 -8.34 -8.36 5.18
CA ASN A 226 -9.36 -7.49 4.57
C ASN A 226 -8.71 -6.28 3.90
N HIS A 227 -9.42 -5.66 2.96
CA HIS A 227 -8.92 -4.52 2.21
C HIS A 227 -9.91 -3.37 2.21
N ALA A 228 -9.50 -2.23 2.76
CA ALA A 228 -10.37 -1.07 2.94
C ALA A 228 -9.71 0.24 2.50
N SER A 229 -8.38 0.27 2.48
CA SER A 229 -7.60 1.47 2.22
C SER A 229 -6.40 1.15 1.34
N PHE A 230 -5.88 2.16 0.62
CA PHE A 230 -4.55 1.99 0.02
C PHE A 230 -3.46 1.94 1.11
N MET A 231 -3.74 2.46 2.32
CA MET A 231 -2.84 2.38 3.47
C MET A 231 -2.56 0.95 3.89
N ASP A 232 -3.39 -0.02 3.51
CA ASP A 232 -3.19 -1.43 3.83
C ASP A 232 -1.85 -1.94 3.26
N PHE A 233 -1.44 -1.47 2.07
CA PHE A 233 -0.13 -1.78 1.48
C PHE A 233 1.07 -1.20 2.25
N ILE A 234 0.82 -0.27 3.17
CA ILE A 234 1.84 0.40 3.98
C ILE A 234 1.88 -0.18 5.40
N ILE A 235 0.70 -0.41 5.97
CA ILE A 235 0.53 -0.87 7.34
C ILE A 235 0.78 -2.38 7.47
N VAL A 236 0.31 -3.20 6.52
CA VAL A 236 0.52 -4.66 6.57
C VAL A 236 2.02 -5.04 6.61
N PRO A 237 2.90 -4.52 5.73
CA PRO A 237 4.31 -4.93 5.79
C PRO A 237 4.99 -4.41 7.07
N LEU A 238 4.63 -3.20 7.54
CA LEU A 238 5.08 -2.70 8.84
C LEU A 238 4.70 -3.66 9.98
N ALA A 239 3.45 -4.12 10.01
CA ALA A 239 2.96 -5.02 11.04
C ALA A 239 3.65 -6.39 10.99
N ILE A 240 3.80 -6.98 9.80
CA ILE A 240 4.49 -8.26 9.61
C ILE A 240 5.95 -8.17 10.07
N TYR A 241 6.69 -7.12 9.69
CA TYR A 241 8.09 -6.99 10.08
C TYR A 241 8.29 -6.67 11.55
N LYS A 242 7.39 -5.92 12.18
CA LYS A 242 7.41 -5.74 13.65
C LYS A 242 7.13 -7.05 14.37
N LEU A 243 6.14 -7.81 13.89
CA LEU A 243 5.83 -9.12 14.45
C LEU A 243 7.00 -10.11 14.27
N LYS A 244 7.68 -10.08 13.13
CA LYS A 244 8.92 -10.84 12.90
C LYS A 244 9.97 -10.58 13.98
N GLN A 245 10.16 -9.33 14.38
CA GLN A 245 11.11 -8.95 15.43
C GLN A 245 10.67 -9.43 16.82
N GLU A 246 9.36 -9.43 17.10
CA GLU A 246 8.81 -9.85 18.40
C GLU A 246 8.72 -11.37 18.55
N CYS A 247 8.36 -12.08 17.47
CA CYS A 247 8.08 -13.52 17.49
C CYS A 247 9.20 -14.39 16.89
N GLY A 248 10.25 -13.79 16.32
CA GLY A 248 11.35 -14.52 15.68
C GLY A 248 10.94 -15.21 14.37
N LEU A 249 9.93 -14.70 13.67
CA LEU A 249 9.42 -15.33 12.44
C LEU A 249 10.40 -15.17 11.27
N ASN A 250 10.67 -16.26 10.54
CA ASN A 250 11.43 -16.18 9.30
C ASN A 250 10.51 -15.89 8.11
N VAL A 251 10.02 -14.65 8.02
CA VAL A 251 9.08 -14.22 6.98
C VAL A 251 9.65 -13.17 6.03
N PHE A 252 9.31 -13.30 4.75
CA PHE A 252 9.50 -12.27 3.73
C PHE A 252 8.23 -12.12 2.88
N PRO A 253 7.37 -11.12 3.18
CA PRO A 253 6.08 -10.96 2.53
C PRO A 253 6.22 -10.50 1.07
N THR A 254 5.63 -11.29 0.17
CA THR A 254 5.44 -10.99 -1.25
C THR A 254 3.97 -10.69 -1.53
N TYR A 255 3.70 -9.53 -2.11
CA TYR A 255 2.33 -9.10 -2.42
C TYR A 255 1.86 -9.61 -3.77
N MET A 256 0.56 -9.85 -3.85
CA MET A 256 -0.15 -9.90 -5.13
C MET A 256 -0.76 -8.53 -5.42
N ALA A 257 -0.35 -7.92 -6.53
CA ALA A 257 -0.72 -6.55 -6.90
C ALA A 257 -1.35 -6.49 -8.29
N ALA A 258 -2.20 -5.49 -8.54
CA ALA A 258 -2.87 -5.36 -9.82
C ALA A 258 -1.94 -4.79 -10.90
N ARG A 259 -1.71 -5.56 -11.98
CA ARG A 259 -0.86 -5.18 -13.10
C ARG A 259 -1.25 -3.84 -13.73
N ASP A 260 -2.55 -3.64 -13.99
CA ASP A 260 -3.08 -2.42 -14.60
C ASP A 260 -2.87 -1.17 -13.73
N HIS A 261 -2.74 -1.35 -12.41
CA HIS A 261 -2.54 -0.24 -11.49
C HIS A 261 -1.07 0.13 -11.31
N PHE A 262 -0.17 -0.86 -11.27
CA PHE A 262 1.22 -0.65 -10.87
C PHE A 262 2.22 -0.68 -12.04
N LEU A 263 1.97 -1.48 -13.09
CA LEU A 263 2.87 -1.61 -14.24
C LEU A 263 2.41 -0.74 -15.42
N GLU A 264 1.12 -0.78 -15.76
CA GLU A 264 0.60 -0.07 -16.93
C GLU A 264 0.39 1.43 -16.69
N ASN A 265 0.28 1.83 -15.42
CA ASN A 265 0.16 3.24 -15.06
C ASN A 265 1.53 3.91 -15.07
N ARG A 266 1.81 4.68 -16.13
CA ARG A 266 3.06 5.45 -16.31
C ARG A 266 3.42 6.33 -15.10
N LEU A 267 2.44 6.93 -14.42
CA LEU A 267 2.70 7.76 -13.25
C LEU A 267 3.22 6.91 -12.08
N ILE A 268 2.57 5.78 -11.79
CA ILE A 268 2.97 4.89 -10.70
C ILE A 268 4.29 4.16 -11.02
N TYR A 269 4.45 3.71 -12.26
CA TYR A 269 5.60 2.92 -12.69
C TYR A 269 6.86 3.77 -12.93
N ASN A 270 6.78 4.79 -13.80
CA ASN A 270 7.95 5.57 -14.22
C ASN A 270 8.21 6.77 -13.32
N VAL A 271 7.16 7.54 -12.99
CA VAL A 271 7.34 8.81 -12.26
C VAL A 271 7.55 8.55 -10.78
N LEU A 272 6.66 7.79 -10.14
CA LEU A 272 6.79 7.45 -8.72
C LEU A 272 7.77 6.30 -8.46
N GLY A 273 8.05 5.45 -9.46
CA GLY A 273 8.95 4.31 -9.32
C GLY A 273 8.38 3.16 -8.48
N ILE A 274 7.13 3.23 -8.04
CA ILE A 274 6.53 2.25 -7.13
C ILE A 274 6.44 0.88 -7.83
N GLY A 275 5.95 0.86 -9.07
CA GLY A 275 5.84 -0.40 -9.82
C GLY A 275 7.19 -1.09 -10.04
N ARG A 276 8.23 -0.32 -10.39
CA ARG A 276 9.61 -0.82 -10.53
C ARG A 276 10.19 -1.35 -9.22
N ALA A 277 9.92 -0.66 -8.11
CA ALA A 277 10.34 -1.13 -6.79
C ALA A 277 9.62 -2.44 -6.42
N MET A 278 8.33 -2.55 -6.73
CA MET A 278 7.54 -3.75 -6.51
C MET A 278 8.03 -4.94 -7.36
N GLU A 279 8.38 -4.72 -8.63
CA GLU A 279 9.04 -5.74 -9.47
C GLU A 279 10.37 -6.18 -8.87
N ALA A 280 11.21 -5.22 -8.45
CA ALA A 280 12.53 -5.50 -7.90
C ALA A 280 12.50 -6.36 -6.64
N ILE A 281 11.45 -6.25 -5.82
CA ILE A 281 11.27 -7.06 -4.60
C ILE A 281 10.49 -8.36 -4.86
N GLY A 282 10.12 -8.65 -6.11
CA GLY A 282 9.45 -9.88 -6.51
C GLY A 282 7.94 -9.92 -6.23
N THR A 283 7.27 -8.76 -6.24
CA THR A 283 5.79 -8.70 -6.22
C THR A 283 5.21 -9.46 -7.41
N ILE A 284 4.14 -10.21 -7.17
CA ILE A 284 3.39 -10.95 -8.20
C ILE A 284 2.30 -10.04 -8.77
N PHE A 285 2.25 -9.89 -10.09
CA PHE A 285 1.28 -9.00 -10.73
C PHE A 285 0.12 -9.76 -11.36
N VAL A 286 -1.10 -9.46 -10.93
CA VAL A 286 -2.35 -10.09 -11.38
C VAL A 286 -3.01 -9.25 -12.46
N GLU A 287 -3.38 -9.87 -13.59
CA GLU A 287 -4.10 -9.21 -14.67
C GLU A 287 -5.62 -9.23 -14.40
N ARG A 288 -6.28 -8.06 -14.45
CA ARG A 288 -7.71 -7.92 -14.08
C ARG A 288 -8.65 -7.63 -15.25
N ARG A 289 -8.12 -7.13 -16.36
CA ARG A 289 -8.91 -6.54 -17.47
C ARG A 289 -8.89 -7.35 -18.75
N LYS A 290 -7.80 -8.07 -19.02
CA LYS A 290 -7.74 -9.02 -20.14
C LYS A 290 -8.20 -10.37 -19.60
N ARG A 291 -9.03 -11.09 -20.36
CA ARG A 291 -9.11 -12.55 -20.18
C ARG A 291 -7.68 -13.04 -20.41
N GLU A 292 -6.99 -13.41 -19.33
CA GLU A 292 -5.69 -14.07 -19.46
C GLU A 292 -5.86 -15.26 -20.42
N ARG A 293 -4.82 -15.56 -21.21
CA ARG A 293 -4.77 -16.85 -21.92
C ARG A 293 -4.78 -18.03 -20.93
N ASP A 294 -4.36 -17.80 -19.69
CA ASP A 294 -4.40 -18.74 -18.58
C ASP A 294 -4.76 -18.02 -17.26
N PRO A 295 -6.02 -18.11 -16.79
CA PRO A 295 -6.50 -17.53 -15.53
C PRO A 295 -5.77 -18.03 -14.26
N SER A 296 -4.98 -19.11 -14.38
CA SER A 296 -4.25 -19.73 -13.28
C SER A 296 -2.80 -19.24 -13.16
N ALA A 297 -2.33 -18.41 -14.10
CA ALA A 297 -0.94 -17.97 -14.13
C ALA A 297 -0.50 -17.22 -12.85
N PRO A 298 -1.27 -16.27 -12.28
CA PRO A 298 -0.87 -15.59 -11.05
C PRO A 298 -0.86 -16.51 -9.82
N THR A 299 -1.77 -17.48 -9.77
CA THR A 299 -1.79 -18.54 -8.73
C THR A 299 -0.54 -19.40 -8.84
N SER A 300 -0.18 -19.82 -10.06
CA SER A 300 1.02 -20.60 -10.33
C SER A 300 2.31 -19.85 -9.97
N GLU A 301 2.36 -18.53 -10.25
CA GLU A 301 3.49 -17.70 -9.85
C GLU A 301 3.61 -17.57 -8.33
N ALA A 302 2.49 -17.43 -7.62
CA ALA A 302 2.47 -17.42 -6.16
C ALA A 302 2.95 -18.74 -5.56
N VAL A 303 2.50 -19.87 -6.12
CA VAL A 303 2.97 -21.20 -5.71
C VAL A 303 4.47 -21.33 -5.92
N LYS A 304 5.02 -20.92 -7.08
CA LYS A 304 6.47 -20.89 -7.32
C LYS A 304 7.22 -19.98 -6.34
N ALA A 305 6.66 -18.82 -6.01
CA ALA A 305 7.27 -17.93 -5.03
C ALA A 305 7.38 -18.60 -3.65
N ILE A 306 6.33 -19.29 -3.20
CA ILE A 306 6.33 -20.03 -1.94
C ILE A 306 7.33 -21.18 -1.98
N VAL A 307 7.23 -22.05 -2.98
CA VAL A 307 7.92 -23.35 -3.02
C VAL A 307 9.39 -23.23 -3.41
N ASP A 308 9.69 -22.40 -4.42
CA ASP A 308 11.02 -22.32 -5.03
C ASP A 308 11.84 -21.16 -4.46
N LYS A 309 11.18 -20.02 -4.22
CA LYS A 309 11.86 -18.80 -3.73
C LYS A 309 11.85 -18.68 -2.20
N GLY A 310 11.10 -19.54 -1.50
CA GLY A 310 10.95 -19.49 -0.05
C GLY A 310 10.26 -18.21 0.44
N ARG A 311 9.30 -17.68 -0.35
CA ARG A 311 8.56 -16.45 -0.04
C ARG A 311 7.28 -16.75 0.74
N ASP A 312 6.82 -15.76 1.49
CA ASP A 312 5.49 -15.76 2.10
C ASP A 312 4.57 -14.87 1.26
N ILE A 313 3.29 -15.17 1.21
CA ILE A 313 2.35 -14.41 0.38
C ILE A 313 1.48 -13.52 1.25
N VAL A 314 1.30 -12.27 0.82
CA VAL A 314 0.28 -11.37 1.39
C VAL A 314 -0.77 -11.11 0.33
N MET A 315 -2.03 -11.33 0.70
CA MET A 315 -3.15 -11.17 -0.21
C MET A 315 -4.40 -10.60 0.46
N PHE A 316 -5.19 -9.97 -0.41
CA PHE A 316 -6.48 -9.41 -0.06
C PHE A 316 -7.55 -10.20 -0.83
N PRO A 317 -8.12 -11.28 -0.27
CA PRO A 317 -9.01 -12.19 -1.00
C PRO A 317 -10.27 -11.49 -1.53
N GLN A 318 -10.67 -10.36 -0.97
CA GLN A 318 -11.73 -9.49 -1.51
C GLN A 318 -11.41 -8.93 -2.91
N GLY A 319 -10.13 -8.80 -3.28
CA GLY A 319 -9.66 -8.36 -4.59
C GLY A 319 -9.92 -6.88 -4.94
N THR A 320 -10.64 -6.14 -4.10
CA THR A 320 -10.85 -4.70 -4.18
C THR A 320 -11.07 -4.14 -2.78
N ARG A 321 -10.94 -2.82 -2.63
CA ARG A 321 -11.25 -2.14 -1.36
C ARG A 321 -12.75 -2.14 -1.12
N ALA A 322 -13.13 -2.45 0.12
CA ALA A 322 -14.46 -2.28 0.67
C ALA A 322 -15.00 -0.85 0.45
N HIS A 323 -16.33 -0.75 0.35
CA HIS A 323 -17.01 0.54 0.35
C HIS A 323 -17.03 1.10 1.78
N PRO A 324 -16.83 2.43 1.93
CA PRO A 324 -16.87 3.07 3.23
C PRO A 324 -18.29 3.11 3.76
N VAL A 325 -18.44 2.95 5.07
CA VAL A 325 -19.70 3.20 5.78
C VAL A 325 -19.68 4.64 6.28
N LYS A 326 -20.74 5.38 6.00
CA LYS A 326 -20.85 6.81 6.32
C LYS A 326 -21.89 7.04 7.43
N SER A 327 -21.63 8.01 8.30
CA SER A 327 -22.61 8.54 9.24
C SER A 327 -23.67 9.39 8.50
N PRO A 328 -24.76 9.79 9.17
CA PRO A 328 -25.76 10.69 8.59
C PRO A 328 -25.17 12.00 8.03
N GLU A 329 -24.09 12.49 8.65
CA GLU A 329 -23.36 13.70 8.26
C GLU A 329 -22.35 13.43 7.11
N GLY A 330 -22.36 12.23 6.53
CA GLY A 330 -21.47 11.82 5.45
C GLY A 330 -20.03 11.49 5.90
N LYS A 331 -19.76 11.45 7.20
CA LYS A 331 -18.42 11.12 7.73
C LYS A 331 -18.17 9.62 7.65
N VAL A 332 -17.02 9.21 7.13
CA VAL A 332 -16.63 7.79 7.16
C VAL A 332 -16.40 7.34 8.60
N ILE A 333 -17.15 6.32 9.02
CA ILE A 333 -17.09 5.72 10.36
C ILE A 333 -16.57 4.29 10.34
N GLY A 334 -16.40 3.71 9.15
CA GLY A 334 -15.86 2.37 8.98
C GLY A 334 -15.94 1.91 7.53
N ARG A 335 -16.10 0.60 7.38
CA ARG A 335 -16.19 -0.11 6.11
C ARG A 335 -17.21 -1.24 6.23
N GLY A 336 -17.67 -1.73 5.09
CA GLY A 336 -18.41 -3.00 5.03
C GLY A 336 -17.56 -4.16 4.53
N TYR A 337 -17.71 -5.32 5.14
CA TYR A 337 -17.01 -6.55 4.79
C TYR A 337 -17.53 -7.18 3.49
N TYR A 338 -18.85 -7.20 3.29
CA TYR A 338 -19.53 -7.82 2.13
C TYR A 338 -19.61 -6.91 0.90
N THR A 339 -19.18 -5.67 1.04
CA THR A 339 -19.40 -4.58 0.07
C THR A 339 -18.47 -4.64 -1.16
N THR A 340 -17.60 -5.65 -1.24
CA THR A 340 -16.68 -5.84 -2.36
C THR A 340 -17.31 -6.62 -3.52
N ILE A 341 -18.52 -7.15 -3.31
CA ILE A 341 -19.31 -7.88 -4.30
C ILE A 341 -19.73 -6.98 -5.47
N ARG A 342 -19.69 -7.55 -6.69
CA ARG A 342 -20.21 -6.89 -7.90
C ARG A 342 -21.65 -7.33 -8.18
N PRO A 343 -22.46 -6.52 -8.89
CA PRO A 343 -23.82 -6.91 -9.25
C PRO A 343 -23.89 -8.27 -9.95
N GLU A 344 -22.92 -8.58 -10.82
CA GLU A 344 -22.83 -9.85 -11.56
C GLU A 344 -22.52 -11.09 -10.68
N TYR A 345 -22.14 -10.90 -9.41
CA TYR A 345 -21.75 -11.99 -8.51
C TYR A 345 -22.65 -12.11 -7.28
N VAL A 346 -23.79 -11.41 -7.24
CA VAL A 346 -24.68 -11.38 -6.06
C VAL A 346 -25.22 -12.76 -5.71
N GLU A 347 -25.55 -13.58 -6.71
CA GLU A 347 -26.04 -14.96 -6.54
C GLU A 347 -24.93 -15.95 -6.15
N LYS A 348 -23.67 -15.57 -6.36
CA LYS A 348 -22.56 -16.47 -6.05
C LYS A 348 -22.39 -16.53 -4.54
N HIS A 349 -22.47 -17.73 -3.98
CA HIS A 349 -22.11 -17.98 -2.58
C HIS A 349 -20.72 -17.40 -2.30
N LYS A 350 -20.65 -16.51 -1.31
CA LYS A 350 -19.42 -15.76 -0.93
C LYS A 350 -18.77 -14.97 -2.06
N GLY A 351 -19.59 -14.40 -2.95
CA GLY A 351 -19.13 -13.57 -4.06
C GLY A 351 -18.32 -12.32 -3.65
N HIS A 352 -18.26 -11.97 -2.36
CA HIS A 352 -17.41 -10.91 -1.82
C HIS A 352 -15.92 -11.31 -1.72
N LEU A 353 -15.60 -12.61 -1.72
CA LEU A 353 -14.25 -13.16 -1.69
C LEU A 353 -13.92 -13.99 -2.94
N LYS A 354 -12.63 -14.01 -3.29
CA LYS A 354 -12.10 -14.81 -4.39
C LYS A 354 -11.39 -16.06 -3.86
N LYS A 355 -11.57 -17.18 -4.57
CA LYS A 355 -10.96 -18.50 -4.27
C LYS A 355 -9.44 -18.59 -4.52
N GLY A 356 -8.79 -17.54 -5.04
CA GLY A 356 -7.36 -17.58 -5.39
C GLY A 356 -6.45 -17.95 -4.21
N ALA A 357 -6.79 -17.49 -3.01
CA ALA A 357 -6.10 -17.84 -1.77
C ALA A 357 -6.09 -19.35 -1.50
N ALA A 358 -7.26 -19.98 -1.64
CA ALA A 358 -7.45 -21.40 -1.39
C ALA A 358 -6.71 -22.26 -2.43
N HIS A 359 -6.73 -21.86 -3.71
CA HIS A 359 -5.94 -22.53 -4.74
C HIS A 359 -4.44 -22.48 -4.46
N ILE A 360 -3.90 -21.30 -4.14
CA ILE A 360 -2.47 -21.15 -3.80
C ILE A 360 -2.12 -21.98 -2.55
N ALA A 361 -3.00 -22.01 -1.56
CA ALA A 361 -2.80 -22.78 -0.34
C ALA A 361 -2.72 -24.29 -0.61
N ILE A 362 -3.66 -24.85 -1.38
CA ILE A 362 -3.65 -26.29 -1.69
C ILE A 362 -2.43 -26.67 -2.51
N ASP A 363 -2.21 -25.97 -3.62
CA ASP A 363 -1.14 -26.32 -4.56
C ASP A 363 0.24 -26.09 -3.90
N GLY A 364 0.38 -25.03 -3.10
CA GLY A 364 1.58 -24.76 -2.31
C GLY A 364 1.84 -25.81 -1.23
N ALA A 365 0.82 -26.21 -0.46
CA ALA A 365 0.96 -27.20 0.60
C ALA A 365 1.36 -28.58 0.05
N LEU A 366 0.75 -29.02 -1.05
CA LEU A 366 1.08 -30.29 -1.70
C LEU A 366 2.53 -30.35 -2.19
N LEU A 367 3.06 -29.24 -2.71
CA LEU A 367 4.45 -29.17 -3.17
C LEU A 367 5.45 -29.01 -2.02
N LEU A 368 5.11 -28.23 -0.98
CA LEU A 368 5.94 -28.08 0.21
C LEU A 368 6.00 -29.36 1.06
N ALA A 369 4.96 -30.19 1.05
CA ALA A 369 4.95 -31.48 1.72
C ALA A 369 6.10 -32.38 1.23
N LYS A 370 6.47 -32.31 -0.05
CA LYS A 370 7.63 -33.03 -0.62
C LYS A 370 8.97 -32.58 -0.04
N LYS A 371 9.02 -31.38 0.57
CA LYS A 371 10.18 -30.78 1.22
C LYS A 371 10.09 -30.84 2.76
N ASN A 372 9.06 -31.50 3.32
CA ASN A 372 8.75 -31.50 4.76
C ASN A 372 8.58 -30.09 5.35
N ILE A 373 7.95 -29.19 4.60
CA ILE A 373 7.64 -27.82 5.03
C ILE A 373 6.13 -27.66 5.13
N ASP A 374 5.64 -27.15 6.25
CA ASP A 374 4.22 -26.84 6.42
C ASP A 374 3.84 -25.48 5.82
N LEU A 375 2.60 -25.37 5.38
CA LEU A 375 1.99 -24.13 4.90
C LEU A 375 0.84 -23.73 5.80
N TYR A 376 0.86 -22.46 6.22
CA TYR A 376 -0.16 -21.89 7.09
C TYR A 376 -0.90 -20.75 6.38
N ILE A 377 -2.21 -20.66 6.59
CA ILE A 377 -2.96 -19.44 6.33
C ILE A 377 -3.05 -18.65 7.63
N VAL A 378 -2.71 -17.37 7.58
CA VAL A 378 -2.76 -16.47 8.74
C VAL A 378 -3.77 -15.34 8.46
N PRO A 379 -4.94 -15.32 9.13
CA PRO A 379 -5.91 -14.25 8.97
C PRO A 379 -5.43 -12.96 9.64
N MET A 380 -5.67 -11.83 8.97
CA MET A 380 -5.30 -10.50 9.43
C MET A 380 -6.49 -9.55 9.41
N GLY A 381 -6.83 -9.02 10.58
CA GLY A 381 -7.86 -8.00 10.78
C GLY A 381 -7.24 -6.61 10.80
N LEU A 382 -7.51 -5.80 9.79
CA LEU A 382 -7.07 -4.40 9.72
C LEU A 382 -8.22 -3.49 10.13
N ARG A 383 -8.03 -2.60 11.11
CA ARG A 383 -9.04 -1.59 11.53
C ARG A 383 -8.45 -0.19 11.55
N GLY A 384 -9.24 0.81 11.17
CA GLY A 384 -8.86 2.23 11.20
C GLY A 384 -8.21 2.74 9.92
N THR A 385 -7.65 1.89 9.06
CA THR A 385 -7.05 2.35 7.78
C THR A 385 -8.10 2.98 6.86
N GLU A 386 -9.34 2.48 6.89
CA GLU A 386 -10.49 3.07 6.19
C GLU A 386 -10.84 4.49 6.64
N LEU A 387 -10.50 4.88 7.87
CA LEU A 387 -10.76 6.22 8.39
C LEU A 387 -9.71 7.23 7.88
N ILE A 388 -8.50 6.74 7.61
CA ILE A 388 -7.38 7.54 7.08
C ILE A 388 -7.57 7.79 5.58
N ALA A 389 -7.74 6.72 4.80
CA ALA A 389 -7.81 6.84 3.34
C ALA A 389 -8.77 5.81 2.75
N PRO A 390 -10.09 6.04 2.89
CA PRO A 390 -11.09 5.13 2.34
C PRO A 390 -11.00 5.05 0.82
N ARG A 391 -11.73 4.09 0.23
CA ARG A 391 -11.89 3.98 -1.22
C ARG A 391 -12.30 5.33 -1.83
N GLY A 392 -11.56 5.76 -2.85
CA GLY A 392 -11.81 7.04 -3.55
C GLY A 392 -11.32 8.30 -2.84
N ALA A 393 -10.68 8.19 -1.67
CA ALA A 393 -10.23 9.36 -0.92
C ALA A 393 -9.19 10.20 -1.69
N LYS A 394 -9.43 11.51 -1.76
CA LYS A 394 -8.48 12.54 -2.25
C LYS A 394 -7.77 13.29 -1.11
N THR A 395 -8.25 13.11 0.12
CA THR A 395 -7.71 13.72 1.34
C THR A 395 -7.49 12.64 2.39
N ILE A 396 -6.59 12.93 3.33
CA ILE A 396 -6.12 11.96 4.32
C ILE A 396 -6.61 12.36 5.71
N GLY A 397 -7.31 11.43 6.37
CA GLY A 397 -7.67 11.51 7.78
C GLY A 397 -6.44 11.43 8.67
N SER A 398 -6.54 12.02 9.85
CA SER A 398 -5.46 12.06 10.84
C SER A 398 -5.98 11.73 12.23
N GLY A 399 -5.06 11.39 13.15
CA GLY A 399 -5.39 11.10 14.53
C GLY A 399 -6.17 9.80 14.71
N VAL A 400 -5.86 8.78 13.90
CA VAL A 400 -6.59 7.50 13.91
C VAL A 400 -5.78 6.46 14.69
N ASN A 401 -6.46 5.64 15.48
CA ASN A 401 -5.86 4.43 16.05
C ASN A 401 -6.04 3.29 15.05
N ILE A 402 -4.93 2.77 14.53
CA ILE A 402 -4.91 1.64 13.63
C ILE A 402 -4.66 0.39 14.46
N GLU A 403 -5.44 -0.65 14.23
CA GLU A 403 -5.22 -1.96 14.83
C GLU A 403 -4.97 -2.98 13.73
N VAL A 404 -3.94 -3.80 13.94
CA VAL A 404 -3.64 -4.98 13.11
C VAL A 404 -3.65 -6.18 14.02
N GLU A 405 -4.62 -7.05 13.82
CA GLU A 405 -4.77 -8.30 14.56
C GLU A 405 -4.37 -9.46 13.66
N PHE A 406 -3.49 -10.33 14.16
CA PHE A 406 -3.13 -11.60 13.55
C PHE A 406 -3.87 -12.71 14.30
N GLY A 407 -4.70 -13.45 13.58
CA GLY A 407 -5.51 -14.51 14.15
C GLY A 407 -4.74 -15.81 14.26
N GLU A 408 -5.48 -16.86 14.59
CA GLU A 408 -4.89 -18.19 14.72
C GLU A 408 -4.45 -18.74 13.35
N PRO A 409 -3.22 -19.24 13.24
CA PRO A 409 -2.73 -19.86 12.00
C PRO A 409 -3.52 -21.15 11.70
N PHE A 410 -3.98 -21.29 10.47
CA PHE A 410 -4.59 -22.53 9.98
C PHE A 410 -3.54 -23.35 9.23
N ASN A 411 -3.19 -24.53 9.75
CA ASN A 411 -2.24 -25.45 9.09
C ASN A 411 -2.92 -26.18 7.93
N VAL A 412 -2.67 -25.70 6.72
CA VAL A 412 -3.23 -26.25 5.49
C VAL A 412 -2.64 -27.64 5.22
N SER A 413 -1.35 -27.83 5.48
CA SER A 413 -0.67 -29.11 5.25
C SER A 413 -1.30 -30.24 6.06
N SER A 414 -1.62 -30.02 7.34
CA SER A 414 -2.33 -31.01 8.16
C SER A 414 -3.74 -31.25 7.66
N TYR A 415 -4.48 -30.17 7.36
CA TYR A 415 -5.87 -30.28 6.89
C TYR A 415 -5.99 -31.13 5.62
N ILE A 416 -5.08 -30.96 4.65
CA ILE A 416 -5.08 -31.75 3.41
C ILE A 416 -4.79 -33.22 3.69
N LYS A 417 -3.87 -33.54 4.63
CA LYS A 417 -3.58 -34.93 5.00
C LYS A 417 -4.80 -35.62 5.60
N ASP A 418 -5.54 -34.90 6.45
CA ASP A 418 -6.75 -35.41 7.10
C ASP A 418 -7.93 -35.60 6.12
N HIS A 419 -7.89 -34.92 4.96
CA HIS A 419 -8.92 -34.96 3.92
C HIS A 419 -8.39 -35.44 2.56
N LYS A 420 -7.43 -36.38 2.57
CA LYS A 420 -6.75 -36.88 1.35
C LYS A 420 -7.68 -37.44 0.27
N ASP A 421 -8.85 -37.93 0.67
CA ASP A 421 -9.84 -38.55 -0.22
C ASP A 421 -10.85 -37.53 -0.77
N MET A 422 -10.78 -36.27 -0.33
CA MET A 422 -11.66 -35.19 -0.81
C MET A 422 -11.22 -34.70 -2.18
N GLU A 423 -12.17 -34.54 -3.10
CA GLU A 423 -11.90 -33.94 -4.40
C GLU A 423 -11.35 -32.52 -4.26
N ARG A 424 -10.39 -32.15 -5.13
CA ARG A 424 -9.70 -30.85 -5.05
C ARG A 424 -10.67 -29.66 -5.02
N ASN A 425 -11.77 -29.69 -5.77
CA ASN A 425 -12.72 -28.57 -5.81
C ASN A 425 -13.47 -28.40 -4.49
N LEU A 426 -13.86 -29.51 -3.85
CA LEU A 426 -14.48 -29.48 -2.52
C LEU A 426 -13.48 -28.99 -1.47
N LEU A 427 -12.21 -29.38 -1.59
CA LEU A 427 -11.13 -28.92 -0.72
C LEU A 427 -10.86 -27.42 -0.86
N VAL A 428 -10.88 -26.89 -2.10
CA VAL A 428 -10.79 -25.45 -2.37
C VAL A 428 -11.94 -24.72 -1.69
N ASP A 429 -13.15 -25.26 -1.78
CA ASP A 429 -14.35 -24.61 -1.25
C ASP A 429 -14.34 -24.63 0.28
N ALA A 430 -13.92 -25.74 0.90
CA ALA A 430 -13.74 -25.83 2.35
C ALA A 430 -12.65 -24.89 2.88
N ILE A 431 -11.51 -24.75 2.18
CA ILE A 431 -10.46 -23.80 2.60
C ILE A 431 -10.91 -22.36 2.36
N HIS A 432 -11.64 -22.08 1.28
CA HIS A 432 -12.22 -20.76 1.02
C HIS A 432 -13.25 -20.38 2.10
N GLU A 433 -14.08 -21.34 2.52
CA GLU A 433 -15.00 -21.21 3.66
C GLU A 433 -14.24 -20.83 4.92
N LYS A 434 -13.19 -21.59 5.23
CA LYS A 434 -12.37 -21.37 6.42
C LYS A 434 -11.72 -19.98 6.42
N ILE A 435 -11.22 -19.52 5.28
CA ILE A 435 -10.65 -18.16 5.14
C ILE A 435 -11.69 -17.10 5.48
N ASP A 436 -12.90 -17.22 4.94
CA ASP A 436 -13.99 -16.28 5.20
C ASP A 436 -14.39 -16.28 6.68
N GLU A 437 -14.57 -17.45 7.29
CA GLU A 437 -14.86 -17.58 8.73
C GLU A 437 -13.79 -16.93 9.61
N MET A 438 -12.51 -17.20 9.32
CA MET A 438 -11.40 -16.62 10.07
C MET A 438 -11.38 -15.09 9.95
N LEU A 439 -11.66 -14.55 8.75
CA LEU A 439 -11.74 -13.11 8.54
C LEU A 439 -12.98 -12.48 9.19
N LYS A 440 -14.13 -13.15 9.16
CA LYS A 440 -15.35 -12.70 9.86
C LYS A 440 -15.13 -12.66 11.37
N GLY A 441 -14.52 -13.71 11.93
CA GLY A 441 -14.22 -13.83 13.35
C GLY A 441 -13.22 -12.78 13.82
N ILE A 442 -12.08 -12.64 13.14
CA ILE A 442 -11.05 -11.66 13.55
C ILE A 442 -11.52 -10.22 13.40
N LEU A 443 -12.47 -9.95 12.50
CA LEU A 443 -13.03 -8.62 12.29
C LEU A 443 -14.27 -8.33 13.13
N ASP A 444 -14.84 -9.35 13.77
CA ASP A 444 -16.08 -9.27 14.51
C ASP A 444 -17.23 -8.70 13.65
N VAL A 445 -17.34 -9.20 12.41
CA VAL A 445 -18.20 -8.60 11.36
C VAL A 445 -19.66 -8.55 11.78
N GLU A 446 -20.20 -9.66 12.29
CA GLU A 446 -21.61 -9.77 12.64
C GLU A 446 -21.99 -8.81 13.76
N ASN A 447 -21.22 -8.79 14.85
CA ASN A 447 -21.48 -7.91 15.99
C ASN A 447 -21.33 -6.43 15.60
N GLU A 448 -20.36 -6.09 14.74
CA GLU A 448 -20.20 -4.72 14.27
C GLU A 448 -21.40 -4.26 13.42
N ILE A 449 -21.94 -5.12 12.56
CA ILE A 449 -23.15 -4.82 11.79
C ILE A 449 -24.36 -4.74 12.72
N ARG A 450 -24.55 -5.70 13.62
CA ARG A 450 -25.65 -5.73 14.60
C ARG A 450 -25.66 -4.49 15.47
N ARG A 451 -24.50 -4.04 15.97
CA ARG A 451 -24.37 -2.81 16.76
C ARG A 451 -24.85 -1.58 15.99
N ARG A 452 -24.48 -1.46 14.70
CA ARG A 452 -24.94 -0.35 13.84
C ARG A 452 -26.44 -0.45 13.58
N LEU A 453 -26.94 -1.67 13.38
CA LEU A 453 -28.35 -1.96 13.15
C LEU A 453 -29.23 -1.51 14.30
N VAL A 454 -28.91 -1.95 15.52
CA VAL A 454 -29.65 -1.57 16.74
C VAL A 454 -29.79 -0.04 16.85
N LEU A 455 -28.70 0.69 16.64
CA LEU A 455 -28.69 2.15 16.72
C LEU A 455 -29.55 2.84 15.66
N GLU A 456 -29.65 2.26 14.46
CA GLU A 456 -30.48 2.82 13.39
C GLU A 456 -31.94 2.40 13.53
N LEU A 457 -32.23 1.14 13.88
CA LEU A 457 -33.60 0.65 14.10
C LEU A 457 -34.28 1.43 15.22
N ARG A 458 -33.58 1.71 16.32
CA ARG A 458 -34.09 2.56 17.39
C ARG A 458 -34.54 3.93 16.89
N LYS A 459 -33.81 4.53 15.93
CA LYS A 459 -34.18 5.83 15.33
C LYS A 459 -35.37 5.71 14.37
N ILE A 460 -35.49 4.58 13.69
CA ILE A 460 -36.51 4.37 12.64
C ILE A 460 -37.85 3.95 13.25
N PHE A 461 -37.83 3.06 14.25
CA PHE A 461 -39.00 2.35 14.76
C PHE A 461 -39.33 2.66 16.24
N GLY A 462 -38.47 3.40 16.95
CA GLY A 462 -38.61 3.63 18.40
C GLY A 462 -38.12 2.43 19.23
N GLU A 463 -38.24 2.52 20.56
CA GLU A 463 -37.83 1.42 21.47
C GLU A 463 -38.77 0.22 21.36
N ASP A 464 -40.09 0.44 21.33
CA ASP A 464 -41.09 -0.65 21.25
C ASP A 464 -40.99 -1.43 19.93
N GLY A 465 -40.64 -0.76 18.83
CA GLY A 465 -40.42 -1.39 17.54
C GLY A 465 -39.09 -2.15 17.47
N LEU A 466 -38.07 -1.71 18.21
CA LEU A 466 -36.72 -2.29 18.14
C LEU A 466 -36.70 -3.77 18.51
N GLU A 467 -37.35 -4.14 19.63
CA GLU A 467 -37.35 -5.52 20.13
C GLU A 467 -37.96 -6.48 19.11
N ARG A 468 -39.14 -6.13 18.58
CA ARG A 468 -39.83 -6.89 17.53
C ARG A 468 -38.95 -7.10 16.29
N GLU A 469 -38.29 -6.05 15.79
CA GLU A 469 -37.47 -6.16 14.58
C GLU A 469 -36.18 -6.97 14.84
N LEU A 470 -35.62 -6.94 16.05
CA LEU A 470 -34.48 -7.79 16.43
C LEU A 470 -34.87 -9.26 16.54
N GLU A 471 -36.05 -9.57 17.09
CA GLU A 471 -36.60 -10.93 17.12
C GLU A 471 -36.75 -11.51 15.71
N LEU A 472 -37.24 -10.70 14.77
CA LEU A 472 -37.32 -11.09 13.36
C LEU A 472 -35.94 -11.41 12.79
N LEU A 473 -34.92 -10.61 13.07
CA LEU A 473 -33.56 -10.90 12.60
C LEU A 473 -33.00 -12.21 13.18
N ASP A 474 -33.23 -12.46 14.47
CA ASP A 474 -32.73 -13.65 15.15
C ASP A 474 -33.46 -14.93 14.72
N ALA A 475 -34.75 -14.83 14.33
CA ALA A 475 -35.56 -15.94 13.83
C ALA A 475 -35.07 -16.54 12.50
N TRP A 476 -34.28 -15.79 11.71
CA TRP A 476 -33.84 -16.18 10.37
C TRP A 476 -32.61 -17.12 10.32
N GLY A 477 -32.27 -17.76 11.44
CA GLY A 477 -31.48 -19.01 11.51
C GLY A 477 -30.32 -19.13 10.51
N SER A 478 -30.41 -20.11 9.60
CA SER A 478 -29.36 -20.48 8.63
C SER A 478 -29.09 -19.42 7.55
N GLU A 479 -30.04 -18.53 7.27
CA GLU A 479 -29.92 -17.46 6.26
C GLU A 479 -29.35 -16.15 6.82
N ARG A 480 -28.98 -16.16 8.10
CA ARG A 480 -28.44 -15.02 8.82
C ARG A 480 -27.28 -14.33 8.09
N GLU A 481 -26.36 -15.08 7.48
CA GLU A 481 -25.25 -14.50 6.73
C GLU A 481 -25.72 -13.68 5.52
N LEU A 482 -26.75 -14.14 4.81
CA LEU A 482 -27.33 -13.40 3.69
C LEU A 482 -27.87 -12.06 4.17
N LEU A 483 -28.62 -12.05 5.28
CA LEU A 483 -29.18 -10.85 5.89
C LEU A 483 -28.09 -9.85 6.30
N PHE A 484 -27.07 -10.30 7.03
CA PHE A 484 -25.95 -9.44 7.39
C PHE A 484 -25.22 -8.89 6.16
N SER A 485 -25.09 -9.68 5.09
CA SER A 485 -24.50 -9.19 3.85
C SER A 485 -25.34 -8.10 3.18
N ILE A 486 -26.67 -8.18 3.24
CA ILE A 486 -27.59 -7.17 2.72
C ILE A 486 -27.45 -5.90 3.55
N ILE A 487 -27.57 -6.03 4.87
CA ILE A 487 -27.51 -4.92 5.82
C ILE A 487 -26.17 -4.17 5.70
N ASP A 488 -25.06 -4.89 5.61
CA ASP A 488 -23.74 -4.29 5.43
C ASP A 488 -23.63 -3.49 4.11
N CYS A 489 -24.25 -3.98 3.03
CA CYS A 489 -24.35 -3.21 1.78
C CYS A 489 -25.22 -1.96 1.94
N ILE A 490 -26.37 -2.07 2.63
CA ILE A 490 -27.26 -0.92 2.91
C ILE A 490 -26.51 0.18 3.66
N TYR A 491 -25.61 -0.17 4.59
CA TYR A 491 -24.83 0.80 5.36
C TYR A 491 -23.83 1.64 4.55
N THR A 492 -23.59 1.29 3.29
CA THR A 492 -22.75 2.09 2.39
C THR A 492 -23.52 3.16 1.63
N LEU A 493 -24.86 3.10 1.66
CA LEU A 493 -25.74 4.01 0.95
C LEU A 493 -25.89 5.34 1.68
N ASP A 494 -26.20 6.38 0.93
CA ASP A 494 -26.56 7.68 1.50
C ASP A 494 -27.80 7.59 2.42
N THR A 495 -27.85 8.45 3.44
CA THR A 495 -28.77 8.34 4.60
C THR A 495 -30.24 8.12 4.24
N GLY A 496 -30.79 8.90 3.30
CA GLY A 496 -32.19 8.77 2.90
C GLY A 496 -32.49 7.43 2.21
N VAL A 497 -31.58 7.00 1.32
CA VAL A 497 -31.66 5.74 0.59
C VAL A 497 -31.51 4.57 1.56
N LYS A 498 -30.54 4.65 2.47
CA LYS A 498 -30.29 3.67 3.53
C LYS A 498 -31.54 3.39 4.37
N VAL A 499 -32.22 4.42 4.87
CA VAL A 499 -33.44 4.26 5.69
C VAL A 499 -34.56 3.58 4.89
N ALA A 500 -34.75 3.95 3.62
CA ALA A 500 -35.75 3.34 2.76
C ALA A 500 -35.49 1.84 2.55
N PHE A 501 -34.24 1.44 2.28
CA PHE A 501 -33.88 0.03 2.14
C PHE A 501 -33.98 -0.74 3.46
N LEU A 502 -33.62 -0.15 4.61
CA LEU A 502 -33.83 -0.81 5.90
C LEU A 502 -35.31 -1.08 6.16
N LYS A 503 -36.20 -0.09 5.98
CA LYS A 503 -37.64 -0.28 6.15
C LYS A 503 -38.16 -1.41 5.26
N ARG A 504 -37.80 -1.39 3.98
CA ARG A 504 -38.21 -2.41 3.02
C ARG A 504 -37.68 -3.80 3.37
N LEU A 505 -36.44 -3.90 3.88
CA LEU A 505 -35.90 -5.18 4.35
C LEU A 505 -36.77 -5.74 5.47
N PHE A 506 -37.10 -4.94 6.48
CA PHE A 506 -37.90 -5.41 7.62
C PHE A 506 -39.38 -5.65 7.26
N GLU A 507 -39.91 -4.99 6.24
CA GLU A 507 -41.20 -5.35 5.65
C GLU A 507 -41.15 -6.75 5.03
N LEU A 508 -40.11 -7.07 4.26
CA LEU A 508 -39.90 -8.43 3.73
C LEU A 508 -39.77 -9.45 4.88
N LEU A 509 -38.97 -9.17 5.91
CA LEU A 509 -38.77 -10.11 7.01
C LEU A 509 -40.02 -10.42 7.85
N LYS A 510 -41.06 -9.57 7.79
CA LYS A 510 -42.36 -9.82 8.45
C LYS A 510 -43.16 -10.91 7.76
N GLU A 511 -42.89 -11.16 6.49
CA GLU A 511 -43.47 -12.29 5.78
C GLU A 511 -42.66 -13.53 6.19
N THR A 512 -43.18 -14.30 7.15
CA THR A 512 -42.51 -15.46 7.78
C THR A 512 -42.10 -16.59 6.81
N SER A 513 -42.37 -16.43 5.52
CA SER A 513 -42.07 -17.38 4.45
C SER A 513 -41.36 -16.71 3.25
N THR A 514 -40.74 -15.54 3.40
CA THR A 514 -40.00 -14.91 2.29
C THR A 514 -38.95 -15.90 1.74
N PRO A 515 -39.02 -16.26 0.45
CA PRO A 515 -38.06 -17.20 -0.12
C PRO A 515 -36.64 -16.61 -0.17
N THR A 516 -35.61 -17.45 -0.03
CA THR A 516 -34.21 -17.02 -0.15
C THR A 516 -33.96 -16.31 -1.50
N GLU A 517 -34.63 -16.70 -2.58
CA GLU A 517 -34.53 -16.04 -3.88
C GLU A 517 -34.96 -14.57 -3.83
N GLU A 518 -35.99 -14.24 -3.05
CA GLU A 518 -36.48 -12.87 -2.91
C GLU A 518 -35.47 -11.99 -2.16
N LEU A 519 -34.84 -12.52 -1.11
CA LEU A 519 -33.76 -11.82 -0.41
C LEU A 519 -32.52 -11.63 -1.30
N VAL A 520 -32.18 -12.62 -2.14
CA VAL A 520 -31.11 -12.48 -3.14
C VAL A 520 -31.47 -11.41 -4.19
N GLY A 521 -32.72 -11.35 -4.63
CA GLY A 521 -33.25 -10.29 -5.48
C GLY A 521 -33.13 -8.92 -4.83
N PHE A 522 -33.52 -8.80 -3.56
CA PHE A 522 -33.39 -7.57 -2.78
C PHE A 522 -31.92 -7.16 -2.61
N LYS A 523 -31.03 -8.10 -2.29
CA LYS A 523 -29.57 -7.87 -2.25
C LYS A 523 -29.04 -7.30 -3.56
N ARG A 524 -29.50 -7.83 -4.71
CA ARG A 524 -29.11 -7.34 -6.04
C ARG A 524 -29.50 -5.88 -6.23
N MET A 525 -30.69 -5.48 -5.77
CA MET A 525 -31.12 -4.07 -5.82
C MET A 525 -30.20 -3.17 -4.99
N VAL A 526 -29.92 -3.55 -3.73
CA VAL A 526 -29.03 -2.80 -2.82
C VAL A 526 -27.63 -2.65 -3.42
N VAL A 527 -27.05 -3.75 -3.90
CA VAL A 527 -25.70 -3.75 -4.50
C VAL A 527 -25.67 -2.87 -5.75
N THR A 528 -26.71 -2.92 -6.60
CA THR A 528 -26.78 -2.08 -7.80
C THR A 528 -26.78 -0.59 -7.43
N GLU A 529 -27.56 -0.21 -6.42
CA GLU A 529 -27.63 1.16 -5.91
C GLU A 529 -26.27 1.63 -5.35
N MET A 530 -25.61 0.80 -4.52
CA MET A 530 -24.27 1.08 -3.99
C MET A 530 -23.25 1.39 -5.11
N TRP A 531 -23.28 0.62 -6.19
CA TRP A 531 -22.40 0.82 -7.34
C TRP A 531 -22.79 2.05 -8.17
N ALA A 532 -24.08 2.35 -8.32
CA ALA A 532 -24.58 3.54 -9.00
C ALA A 532 -24.12 4.83 -8.30
N GLN A 533 -24.25 4.90 -6.97
CA GLN A 533 -23.75 6.03 -6.16
C GLN A 533 -22.25 6.23 -6.35
N THR A 534 -21.47 5.14 -6.29
CA THR A 534 -20.02 5.19 -6.50
C THR A 534 -19.64 5.71 -7.89
N LYS A 535 -20.44 5.41 -8.92
CA LYS A 535 -20.20 5.89 -10.29
C LYS A 535 -20.52 7.38 -10.40
N SER A 536 -21.67 7.81 -9.86
CA SER A 536 -22.08 9.22 -9.80
C SER A 536 -21.04 10.08 -9.08
N GLU A 537 -20.55 9.63 -7.91
CA GLU A 537 -19.46 10.30 -7.18
C GLU A 537 -18.20 10.47 -8.05
N LYS A 538 -17.81 9.45 -8.83
CA LYS A 538 -16.65 9.53 -9.71
C LYS A 538 -16.86 10.49 -10.89
N GLU A 539 -18.06 10.57 -11.43
CA GLU A 539 -18.40 11.48 -12.52
C GLU A 539 -18.42 12.93 -12.04
N MET A 540 -19.05 13.21 -10.90
CA MET A 540 -18.98 14.52 -10.23
C MET A 540 -17.53 14.91 -9.89
N GLN A 541 -16.68 13.95 -9.53
CA GLN A 541 -15.27 14.20 -9.22
C GLN A 541 -14.37 14.46 -10.43
N ARG A 542 -14.84 14.13 -11.66
CA ARG A 542 -14.13 14.35 -12.93
C ARG A 542 -14.51 15.68 -13.57
N ARG A 543 -15.76 16.11 -13.36
CA ARG A 543 -16.19 17.49 -13.61
C ARG A 543 -15.50 18.41 -12.63
#